data_AF-A0A3A0BNR2-F1
#
_entry.id   AF-A0A3A0BNR2-F1
#
_cell.length_a   1.000
_cell.length_b   1.000
_cell.length_c   1.000
_cell.angle_alpha   90.00
_cell.angle_beta   90.00
_cell.angle_gamma   90.00
#
_symmetry.space_group_name_H-M   'P 1'
#
loop_
_entity.id
_entity.type
_entity.pdbx_description
1 polymer ?
#
loop_
_entity_poly.entity_id
_entity_poly.type
_entity_poly.pdbx_seq_one_letter_code
_entity_poly.pdbx_strand_id
1 'polypeptide(L)' 'MRQFKVLVEKFPGGYVAYPLGLKGAVVGEGDTYEEALADAKSGIQFHLETFKNDLPADKNRS' A
#
# COMPACT_ATOMS: atom_id res chain seq x y z
N MET A 1 15.40 2.67 -4.89
CA MET A 1 14.11 3.06 -4.29
C MET A 1 13.02 2.26 -5.00
N ARG A 2 12.18 1.52 -4.29
CA ARG A 2 11.01 0.86 -4.89
C ARG A 2 9.84 1.85 -4.86
N GLN A 3 9.21 2.09 -6.01
CA GLN A 3 7.98 2.87 -6.09
C GLN A 3 6.79 1.91 -6.05
N PHE A 4 5.85 2.22 -5.17
CA PHE A 4 4.57 1.53 -5.09
C PHE A 4 3.48 2.52 -5.51
N LYS A 5 2.52 2.06 -6.32
CA LYS A 5 1.34 2.86 -6.66
C LYS A 5 0.30 2.61 -5.57
N VAL A 6 -0.24 3.67 -4.99
CA VAL A 6 -1.33 3.61 -4.02
C VAL A 6 -2.52 4.33 -4.61
N LEU A 7 -3.68 3.67 -4.65
CA LEU A 7 -4.96 4.26 -5.02
C LEU A 7 -5.66 4.73 -3.75
N VAL A 8 -6.04 6.00 -3.67
CA VAL A 8 -6.86 6.52 -2.57
C VAL A 8 -8.25 6.83 -3.11
N GLU A 9 -9.26 6.17 -2.57
CA GLU A 9 -10.65 6.47 -2.84
C GLU A 9 -11.27 7.25 -1.68
N LYS A 10 -12.18 8.16 -2.02
CA LYS A 10 -12.98 8.90 -1.06
C LYS A 10 -14.38 8.30 -1.02
N PHE A 11 -14.85 7.99 0.18
CA PHE A 11 -16.17 7.42 0.45
C PHE A 11 -16.94 8.35 1.41
N PRO A 12 -18.26 8.16 1.57
CA PRO A 12 -19.05 8.99 2.49
C PRO A 12 -18.58 8.96 3.95
N GLY A 13 -17.81 7.94 4.35
CA GLY A 13 -17.26 7.76 5.70
C GLY A 13 -15.77 8.04 5.83
N GLY A 14 -15.09 8.57 4.82
CA GLY A 14 -13.65 8.88 4.88
C GLY A 14 -12.89 8.51 3.61
N TYR A 15 -11.62 8.17 3.77
CA TYR A 15 -10.70 7.80 2.71
C TYR A 15 -10.16 6.40 2.96
N VAL A 16 -10.01 5.63 1.87
CA VAL A 16 -9.37 4.32 1.93
C VAL A 16 -8.29 4.23 0.86
N ALA A 17 -7.13 3.72 1.25
CA ALA A 17 -5.92 3.66 0.46
C ALA A 17 -5.48 2.21 0.23
N TYR A 18 -5.30 1.85 -1.04
CA TYR A 18 -4.98 0.49 -1.50
C TYR A 18 -3.68 0.48 -2.31
N PRO A 19 -2.65 -0.30 -1.91
CA PRO A 19 -1.44 -0.49 -2.68
C PRO A 19 -1.66 -1.47 -3.84
N LEU A 20 -1.31 -1.04 -5.04
CA LEU A 20 -1.35 -1.87 -6.24
C LEU A 20 -0.03 -2.64 -6.39
N GLY A 21 -0.14 -3.94 -6.68
CA GLY A 21 1.02 -4.81 -6.93
C GLY A 21 1.57 -5.53 -5.69
N LEU A 22 0.96 -5.36 -4.52
CA LEU A 22 1.21 -6.18 -3.33
C LEU A 22 0.04 -7.15 -3.14
N LYS A 23 0.31 -8.46 -3.28
CA LYS A 23 -0.67 -9.51 -2.93
C LYS A 23 -0.65 -9.68 -1.41
N GLY A 24 -1.81 -9.57 -0.76
CA GLY A 24 -1.91 -9.74 0.70
C GLY A 24 -2.49 -8.54 1.47
N ALA A 25 -3.10 -7.58 0.76
CA ALA A 25 -4.07 -6.60 1.29
C ALA A 25 -3.63 -5.88 2.57
N VAL A 26 -2.74 -4.90 2.40
CA VAL A 26 -2.65 -3.78 3.33
C VAL A 26 -3.65 -2.73 2.86
N VAL A 27 -4.59 -2.34 3.69
CA VAL A 27 -5.58 -1.30 3.40
C VAL A 27 -5.43 -0.25 4.49
N GLY A 28 -5.16 0.99 4.10
CA GLY A 28 -5.15 2.11 5.05
C GLY A 28 -6.47 2.85 5.01
N GLU A 29 -7.05 3.18 6.16
CA GLU A 29 -8.27 3.98 6.26
C GLU A 29 -8.04 5.22 7.11
N GLY A 30 -8.85 6.26 6.90
CA GLY A 30 -8.82 7.45 7.74
C GLY A 30 -9.88 8.46 7.34
N ASP A 31 -10.22 9.36 8.26
CA ASP A 31 -11.18 10.44 7.99
C ASP A 31 -10.64 11.45 6.97
N THR A 32 -9.31 11.53 6.83
CA THR A 32 -8.62 12.40 5.88
C THR A 32 -7.74 11.62 4.89
N TYR A 33 -7.47 12.24 3.74
CA TYR A 33 -6.57 11.69 2.73
C TYR A 33 -5.17 11.39 3.30
N GLU A 34 -4.67 12.28 4.16
CA GLU A 34 -3.34 12.16 4.76
C GLU A 34 -3.27 10.99 5.74
N GLU A 35 -4.31 10.78 6.54
CA GLU A 35 -4.40 9.64 7.46
C GLU A 35 -4.44 8.31 6.71
N ALA A 36 -5.33 8.18 5.72
CA ALA A 36 -5.41 6.95 4.92
C ALA A 36 -4.08 6.64 4.20
N LEU A 37 -3.40 7.68 3.70
CA LEU A 37 -2.09 7.53 3.06
C LEU A 37 -0.98 7.15 4.06
N ALA A 38 -0.98 7.75 5.25
CA ALA A 38 -0.03 7.45 6.31
C ALA A 38 -0.19 6.00 6.79
N ASP A 39 -1.42 5.55 6.97
CA ASP A 39 -1.74 4.20 7.41
C ASP A 39 -1.31 3.16 6.35
N ALA A 40 -1.65 3.41 5.08
CA ALA A 40 -1.20 2.56 3.97
C ALA A 40 0.34 2.52 3.83
N LYS A 41 1.04 3.64 4.04
CA LYS A 41 2.51 3.66 4.05
C LYS A 41 3.08 2.79 5.16
N SER A 42 2.51 2.87 6.36
CA SER A 42 2.93 2.08 7.52
C SER A 42 2.74 0.59 7.25
N GLY A 43 1.59 0.20 6.71
CA GLY A 43 1.34 -1.20 6.37
C GLY A 43 2.20 -1.72 5.22
N ILE A 44 2.56 -0.90 4.23
CA ILE A 44 3.54 -1.28 3.19
C ILE A 44 4.92 -1.53 3.82
N GLN A 45 5.37 -0.65 4.71
CA GLN A 45 6.64 -0.85 5.43
C GLN A 45 6.62 -2.14 6.26
N PHE A 46 5.56 -2.37 7.02
CA PHE A 46 5.37 -3.59 7.79
C PHE A 46 5.40 -4.83 6.89
N HIS A 47 4.68 -4.80 5.76
CA HIS A 47 4.66 -5.92 4.83
C HIS A 47 6.04 -6.17 4.20
N LEU A 48 6.83 -5.13 3.92
CA LEU A 48 8.21 -5.29 3.45
C LEU A 48 9.13 -5.89 4.51
N GLU A 49 8.96 -5.52 5.79
CA GLU A 49 9.75 -6.09 6.88
C GLU A 49 9.35 -7.53 7.20
N THR A 50 8.05 -7.82 7.26
CA THR A 50 7.51 -9.15 7.58
C THR A 50 7.61 -10.13 6.42
N PHE A 51 7.30 -9.69 5.19
CA PHE A 51 7.25 -10.52 3.98
C PHE A 51 8.38 -10.17 2.99
N LYS A 52 9.56 -9.85 3.52
CA LYS A 52 10.79 -9.48 2.78
C LYS A 52 11.17 -10.42 1.62
N ASN A 53 10.57 -11.61 1.56
CA ASN A 53 10.82 -12.66 0.57
C ASN A 53 9.64 -12.93 -0.40
N ASP A 54 8.50 -12.22 -0.29
CA ASP A 54 7.29 -12.48 -1.09
C ASP A 54 7.03 -11.41 -2.18
N LEU A 55 7.95 -10.45 -2.33
CA LEU A 55 7.87 -9.52 -3.45
C LEU A 55 8.07 -10.31 -4.75
N PRO A 56 7.12 -10.28 -5.70
CA PRO A 56 7.31 -10.94 -6.97
C PRO A 56 8.63 -10.43 -7.56
N ALA A 57 9.53 -11.37 -7.88
CA ALA A 57 10.76 -11.05 -8.58
C ALA A 57 10.38 -10.18 -9.78
N ASP A 58 10.97 -9.00 -9.86
CA ASP A 58 10.80 -8.11 -11.00
C ASP A 58 11.35 -8.84 -12.23
N LYS A 59 10.48 -9.54 -12.96
CA LYS A 59 10.82 -10.29 -14.18
C LYS A 59 10.95 -9.38 -15.40
N ASN A 60 11.08 -8.07 -15.20
CA ASN A 60 11.19 -7.08 -16.27
C ASN A 60 12.60 -6.48 -16.37
N ARG A 61 13.61 -7.34 -16.27
CA ARG A 61 14.89 -7.11 -16.94
C ARG A 61 14.90 -7.98 -18.20
N SER A 62 14.53 -7.33 -19.30
CA SER A 62 14.89 -7.71 -20.67
C SER A 62 16.40 -7.88 -20.82
#